data_AF-A0A9E0C575-F1
#
_entry.id   AF-A0A9E0C575-F1
#
_cell.length_a   1.000
_cell.length_b   1.000
_cell.length_c   1.000
_cell.angle_alpha   90.00
_cell.angle_beta   90.00
_cell.angle_gamma   90.00
#
_symmetry.space_group_name_H-M   'P 1'
#
loop_
_entity.id
_entity.type
_entity.pdbx_description
1 polymer ?
#
loop_
_entity_poly.entity_id
_entity_poly.type
_entity_poly.pdbx_seq_one_letter_code
_entity_poly.pdbx_strand_id
1 'polypeptide(L)'
;MNTDLPPVIVTILSPFLQMFSAPAWKKAKILCVGGILCIGARRITSILRVMGLNAERRFEQYHRFLNRDRWNPLLGAKILLGLLIALI
;
A
#
# COMPACT_ATOMS: atom_id res chain seq x y z
N MET A 1 -6.65 -11.66 6.68
CA MET A 1 -6.83 -10.48 7.56
C MET A 1 -7.81 -9.51 6.94
N ASN A 2 -8.96 -9.27 7.59
CA ASN A 2 -9.82 -8.15 7.26
C ASN A 2 -9.09 -6.90 7.73
N THR A 3 -8.57 -6.09 6.79
CA THR A 3 -7.90 -4.83 7.13
C THR A 3 -8.96 -3.75 7.23
N ASP A 4 -9.75 -3.82 8.29
CA ASP A 4 -10.65 -2.73 8.69
C ASP A 4 -9.78 -1.58 9.17
N LEU A 5 -9.44 -0.70 8.23
CA LEU A 5 -8.66 0.48 8.52
C LEU A 5 -9.56 1.53 9.16
N PRO A 6 -9.05 2.29 10.16
CA PRO A 6 -9.73 3.46 10.66
C PRO A 6 -10.23 4.35 9.51
N PRO A 7 -11.46 4.89 9.57
CA PRO A 7 -12.04 5.68 8.48
C PRO A 7 -11.14 6.83 8.03
N VAL A 8 -10.42 7.46 8.97
CA VAL A 8 -9.45 8.52 8.68
C VAL A 8 -8.34 8.07 7.72
N ILE A 9 -7.81 6.86 7.89
CA ILE A 9 -6.76 6.32 7.01
C ILE A 9 -7.35 6.01 5.64
N VAL A 10 -8.58 5.49 5.59
CA VAL A 10 -9.28 5.23 4.33
C VAL A 10 -9.50 6.53 3.56
N THR A 11 -9.90 7.61 4.23
CA THR A 11 -10.08 8.93 3.61
C THR A 11 -8.76 9.46 3.04
N ILE A 12 -7.66 9.35 3.77
CA ILE A 12 -6.33 9.79 3.31
C ILE A 12 -5.86 8.99 2.09
N LEU A 13 -6.14 7.67 2.06
CA LEU A 13 -5.71 6.80 0.96
C LEU A 13 -6.69 6.77 -0.22
N SER A 14 -7.93 7.24 -0.05
CA SER A 14 -8.99 7.22 -1.07
C SER A 14 -8.59 7.88 -2.41
N PRO A 15 -7.89 9.04 -2.44
CA PRO A 15 -7.46 9.65 -3.68
C PRO A 15 -6.57 8.75 -4.54
N PHE A 16 -5.79 7.87 -3.89
CA PHE A 16 -4.89 6.92 -4.55
C PHE A 16 -5.59 5.69 -5.09
N LEU A 17 -6.86 5.43 -4.75
CA LEU A 17 -7.59 4.23 -5.18
C LEU A 17 -7.57 4.08 -6.71
N GLN A 18 -7.76 5.18 -7.43
CA GLN A 18 -7.79 5.23 -8.90
C GLN A 18 -6.48 4.79 -9.57
N MET A 19 -5.35 4.78 -8.84
CA MET A 19 -4.07 4.35 -9.40
C MET A 19 -3.91 2.82 -9.39
N PHE A 20 -4.74 2.11 -8.61
CA PHE A 20 -4.62 0.66 -8.38
C PHE A 20 -5.79 -0.11 -9.00
N SER A 21 -5.48 -1.28 -9.56
CA SER A 21 -6.51 -2.30 -9.82
C SER A 21 -7.05 -2.87 -8.49
N ALA A 22 -8.28 -3.37 -8.45
CA ALA A 22 -8.89 -3.97 -7.24
C ALA A 22 -7.99 -5.00 -6.49
N PRO A 23 -7.29 -5.95 -7.15
CA PRO A 23 -6.37 -6.85 -6.45
C PRO A 23 -5.07 -6.16 -5.99
N ALA A 24 -4.58 -5.18 -6.75
CA ALA A 24 -3.40 -4.40 -6.37
C ALA A 24 -3.71 -3.54 -5.12
N TRP A 25 -4.92 -2.99 -5.03
CA TRP A 25 -5.37 -2.21 -3.88
C TRP A 25 -5.33 -3.00 -2.57
N LYS A 26 -5.77 -4.27 -2.59
CA LYS A 26 -5.70 -5.13 -1.40
C LYS A 26 -4.27 -5.26 -0.87
N LYS A 27 -3.29 -5.42 -1.75
CA LYS A 27 -1.87 -5.49 -1.38
C LYS A 27 -1.31 -4.13 -0.96
N ALA A 28 -1.68 -3.07 -1.67
CA ALA A 28 -1.27 -1.70 -1.37
C ALA A 28 -1.64 -1.31 0.08
N LYS A 29 -2.87 -1.61 0.51
CA LYS A 29 -3.30 -1.38 1.90
C LYS A 29 -2.41 -2.09 2.92
N ILE A 30 -2.12 -3.37 2.71
CA ILE A 30 -1.27 -4.17 3.60
C ILE A 30 0.15 -3.58 3.64
N LEU A 31 0.71 -3.22 2.49
CA LEU A 31 2.06 -2.67 2.38
C LEU A 31 2.17 -1.28 3.02
N CYS A 32 1.17 -0.40 2.82
CA CYS A 32 1.13 0.91 3.46
C CYS A 32 1.08 0.79 4.98
N VAL A 33 0.15 -0.02 5.51
CA VAL A 33 -0.05 -0.18 6.95
C VAL A 33 1.18 -0.81 7.59
N GLY A 34 1.68 -1.92 7.05
CA GLY A 34 2.88 -2.55 7.58
C GLY A 34 4.12 -1.66 7.42
N GLY A 35 4.20 -0.83 6.37
CA GLY A 35 5.27 0.14 6.19
C GLY A 35 5.29 1.25 7.25
N ILE A 36 4.12 1.70 7.70
CA ILE A 36 3.95 2.66 8.80
C ILE A 36 4.31 2.01 10.14
N LEU A 37 3.86 0.78 10.36
CA LEU A 37 4.10 0.03 11.60
C LEU A 37 5.54 -0.52 11.70
N CYS A 38 6.25 -0.66 10.59
CA CYS A 38 7.64 -1.10 10.59
C CYS A 38 8.56 -0.05 11.21
N ILE A 39 9.21 -0.43 12.31
CA ILE A 39 10.33 0.31 12.90
C ILE A 39 11.63 -0.21 12.24
N GLY A 40 12.38 0.67 11.58
CA GLY A 40 13.61 0.32 10.86
C GLY A 40 13.40 0.04 9.37
N ALA A 41 13.87 -1.11 8.87
CA ALA A 41 13.86 -1.39 7.43
C ALA A 41 12.45 -1.70 6.89
N ARG A 42 11.90 -0.79 6.07
CA ARG A 42 10.58 -0.90 5.40
C ARG A 42 10.58 -1.80 4.15
N ARG A 43 11.34 -2.90 4.19
CA ARG A 43 11.36 -3.90 3.10
C ARG A 43 10.05 -4.68 3.10
N ILE A 44 9.60 -5.15 1.92
CA ILE A 44 8.38 -5.97 1.79
C ILE A 44 8.39 -7.14 2.78
N THR A 45 9.54 -7.79 2.98
CA THR A 45 9.69 -8.88 3.95
C THR A 45 9.46 -8.45 5.40
N SER A 46 10.00 -7.30 5.81
CA SER A 46 9.78 -6.74 7.15
C SER A 46 8.32 -6.35 7.37
N ILE A 47 7.72 -5.69 6.36
CA ILE A 47 6.32 -5.27 6.35
C ILE A 47 5.41 -6.48 6.53
N LEU A 48 5.62 -7.53 5.74
CA LEU A 48 4.83 -8.76 5.85
C LEU A 48 5.04 -9.46 7.19
N ARG A 49 6.24 -9.41 7.76
CA ARG A 49 6.49 -9.96 9.10
C ARG A 49 5.72 -9.20 10.18
N VAL A 50 5.73 -7.86 10.16
CA VAL A 50 4.96 -7.04 11.12
C VAL A 50 3.45 -7.24 10.95
N MET A 51 3.00 -7.43 9.71
CA MET A 51 1.60 -7.74 9.41
C MET A 51 1.21 -9.19 9.71
N GLY A 52 2.07 -10.01 10.31
CA GLY A 52 1.77 -11.42 10.65
C GLY A 52 1.70 -12.36 9.45
N LEU A 53 2.08 -11.91 8.25
CA LEU A 53 2.03 -12.64 6.98
C LEU A 53 3.33 -13.40 6.68
N ASN A 54 4.13 -13.70 7.71
CA ASN A 54 5.44 -14.35 7.53
C ASN A 54 5.31 -15.78 6.95
N ALA A 55 4.23 -16.49 7.30
CA ALA A 55 3.99 -17.89 6.95
C ALA A 55 3.11 -18.04 5.70
N GLU A 56 2.74 -16.93 5.06
CA GLU A 56 1.89 -16.94 3.88
C GLU A 56 2.64 -17.60 2.72
N ARG A 57 2.16 -18.76 2.25
CA ARG A 57 2.80 -19.57 1.16
C ARG A 57 2.97 -18.79 -0.16
N ARG A 58 2.36 -17.62 -0.27
CA ARG A 58 2.29 -16.75 -1.46
C ARG A 58 3.06 -15.44 -1.26
N PHE A 59 4.17 -15.48 -0.52
CA PHE A 59 5.05 -14.34 -0.26
C PHE A 59 5.48 -13.59 -1.54
N GLU A 60 5.73 -14.33 -2.61
CA GLU A 60 6.04 -13.82 -3.95
C GLU A 60 4.98 -12.86 -4.51
N GLN A 61 3.71 -12.98 -4.13
CA GLN A 61 2.63 -12.15 -4.68
C GLN A 61 2.75 -10.69 -4.26
N TYR A 62 3.40 -10.42 -3.13
CA TYR A 62 3.70 -9.06 -2.67
C TYR A 62 4.93 -8.49 -3.38
N HIS A 63 5.89 -9.31 -3.80
CA HIS A 63 6.97 -8.86 -4.68
C HIS A 63 6.46 -8.57 -6.10
N ARG A 64 5.46 -9.33 -6.57
CA ARG A 64 4.75 -9.04 -7.82
C ARG A 64 4.01 -7.70 -7.79
N PHE A 65 3.68 -7.15 -6.62
CA PHE A 65 3.07 -5.82 -6.52
C PHE A 65 3.95 -4.74 -7.18
N LEU A 66 5.26 -4.75 -6.92
CA LEU A 66 6.18 -3.78 -7.51
C LEU A 66 6.54 -4.10 -8.96
N ASN A 67 6.52 -5.38 -9.34
CA ASN A 67 7.08 -5.82 -10.62
C ASN A 67 6.03 -6.17 -11.70
N ARG A 68 4.80 -6.52 -11.31
CA ARG A 68 3.83 -7.20 -12.21
C ARG A 68 2.39 -6.74 -12.07
N ASP A 69 1.98 -6.30 -10.88
CA ASP A 69 0.62 -5.80 -10.70
C ASP A 69 0.45 -4.50 -11.50
N ARG A 70 -0.74 -4.29 -12.07
CA ARG A 70 -1.04 -3.08 -12.85
C ARG A 70 -1.47 -1.95 -11.90
N TRP A 71 -0.57 -0.97 -11.74
CA TRP A 71 -0.83 0.31 -11.10
C TRP A 71 -0.05 1.41 -11.82
N ASN A 72 -0.54 2.65 -11.75
CA ASN A 72 0.03 3.76 -12.49
C ASN A 72 0.84 4.69 -11.55
N PRO A 73 2.17 4.54 -11.46
CA PRO A 73 2.99 5.34 -10.53
C PRO A 73 2.97 6.83 -10.86
N LEU A 74 2.87 7.20 -12.14
CA LEU A 74 2.78 8.60 -12.57
C LEU A 74 1.47 9.25 -12.10
N LEU A 75 0.35 8.52 -12.19
CA LEU A 75 -0.94 8.98 -11.68
C LEU A 75 -0.85 9.21 -10.16
N GLY A 76 -0.19 8.31 -9.42
CA GLY A 76 0.06 8.49 -7.98
C GLY A 76 0.88 9.73 -7.67
N ALA A 77 1.95 9.98 -8.42
CA ALA A 77 2.76 11.18 -8.27
C ALA A 77 1.93 12.46 -8.55
N LYS A 78 1.06 12.45 -9.57
CA LYS A 78 0.14 13.55 -9.86
C LYS A 78 -0.88 13.80 -8.74
N ILE A 79 -1.48 12.74 -8.20
CA ILE A 79 -2.40 12.84 -7.06
C ILE A 79 -1.66 13.43 -5.85
N LEU A 80 -0.50 12.87 -5.51
CA LEU A 80 0.29 13.32 -4.37
C LEU A 80 0.66 14.81 -4.51
N LEU A 81 1.11 15.21 -5.70
CA LEU A 81 1.43 16.60 -6.00
C LEU A 81 0.19 17.51 -5.85
N GLY A 82 -0.96 17.09 -6.39
CA GLY A 82 -2.22 17.84 -6.25
C GLY A 82 -2.65 18.00 -4.79
N LEU A 83 -2.51 16.96 -3.97
CA LEU A 83 -2.79 17.02 -2.53
C LEU A 83 -1.82 17.94 -1.78
N LEU A 84 -0.53 17.93 -2.14
CA LEU A 84 0.47 18.80 -1.53
C LEU A 84 0.24 20.27 -1.89
N ILE A 85 -0.12 20.56 -3.15
CA ILE A 85 -0.43 21.92 -3.59
C ILE A 85 -1.71 22.42 -2.94
N ALA A 86 -2.75 21.59 -2.80
CA ALA A 86 -4.00 21.99 -2.14
C ALA A 86 -3.85 22.21 -0.62
N LEU A 87 -2.78 21.68 -0.02
CA LEU A 87 -2.46 21.84 1.40
C LEU A 87 -1.68 23.14 1.69
N ILE A 88 -0.98 23.69 0.69
CA ILE A 88 -0.16 24.91 0.77
C ILE A 88 -1.03 26.11 0.39
#